data_AF-A0A930E7V9-F1
#
_entry.id   AF-A0A930E7V9-F1
#
_cell.length_a   1.000
_cell.length_b   1.000
_cell.length_c   1.000
_cell.angle_alpha   90.00
_cell.angle_beta   90.00
_cell.angle_gamma   90.00
#
_symmetry.space_group_name_H-M   'P 1'
#
loop_
_entity.id
_entity.type
_entity.pdbx_description
1 polymer ?
#
loop_
_entity_poly.entity_id
_entity_poly.type
_entity_poly.pdbx_seq_one_letter_code
_entity_poly.pdbx_strand_id
1 'polypeptide(L)'
;FSGEHRPMKIDRAGFERLFQFVEKFPHYFIGSNADLPIVGGSILSHDHFQGGRHVFPMETAKIKEKIEFKGYEDVEAGIVNWPMSVIRIRGEKDRLVELSEKILNKWTDYNAEKLDIYSHTKGERHNTVTPIARFKKGKYEMDLVLRNNLTNSVHPLGIFHPHEEHHNIKKENIGLIEVMGLAVLPGRLKQEMSEIRNLLEKVRETPEFKETGSYEKCYSEMEHNEELKKHVKWLKYYLETHKLKQLAENDTELFIKSAIGETFSKVLEDCGVFKNNEDGEKGFRKFIKKVNE
;
A
#
# COMPACT_ATOMS: atom_id res chain seq x y z
N PHE A 1 8.30 26.34 8.33
CA PHE A 1 8.80 26.16 6.95
C PHE A 1 10.31 26.03 7.00
N SER A 2 10.90 25.07 6.27
CA SER A 2 12.37 24.97 6.16
C SER A 2 12.83 25.92 5.05
N GLY A 3 13.61 26.95 5.40
CA GLY A 3 14.17 27.88 4.43
C GLY A 3 15.33 27.30 3.62
N GLU A 4 15.86 26.14 4.03
CA GLU A 4 16.97 25.46 3.40
C GLU A 4 16.51 24.16 2.74
N HIS A 5 16.97 23.93 1.51
CA HIS A 5 16.79 22.65 0.83
C HIS A 5 17.73 21.60 1.43
N ARG A 6 17.14 20.52 1.92
CA ARG A 6 17.86 19.36 2.45
C ARG A 6 17.13 18.09 2.01
N PRO A 7 17.85 16.99 1.74
CA PRO A 7 17.22 15.73 1.40
C PRO A 7 16.15 15.36 2.42
N MET A 8 15.05 14.82 1.91
CA MET A 8 13.96 14.33 2.74
C MET A 8 14.47 13.25 3.68
N LYS A 9 14.05 13.31 4.95
CA LYS A 9 14.42 12.31 5.96
C LYS A 9 13.23 11.96 6.84
N ILE A 10 13.07 10.68 7.11
CA ILE A 10 12.21 10.22 8.18
C ILE A 10 13.06 10.04 9.43
N ASP A 11 12.81 10.88 10.42
CA ASP A 11 13.54 10.93 11.69
C ASP A 11 12.62 11.44 12.82
N ARG A 12 13.18 11.52 14.03
CA ARG A 12 12.47 12.03 15.21
C ARG A 12 11.85 13.42 14.96
N ALA A 13 12.62 14.35 14.39
CA ALA A 13 12.15 15.70 14.10
C ALA A 13 11.00 15.69 13.07
N GLY A 14 10.98 14.73 12.14
CA GLY A 14 9.85 14.45 11.26
C GLY A 14 8.60 14.08 12.05
N PHE A 15 8.68 13.14 12.98
CA PHE A 15 7.54 12.74 13.83
C PHE A 15 7.02 13.90 14.69
N GLU A 16 7.92 14.69 15.29
CA GLU A 16 7.55 15.88 16.05
C GLU A 16 6.79 16.90 15.20
N ARG A 17 7.26 17.15 13.96
CA ARG A 17 6.58 18.05 13.01
C ARG A 17 5.18 17.57 12.64
N LEU A 18 5.00 16.26 12.44
CA LEU A 18 3.68 15.68 12.17
C LEU A 18 2.72 15.95 13.34
N PHE A 19 3.13 15.69 14.58
CA PHE A 19 2.26 15.93 15.73
C PHE A 19 2.07 17.41 16.06
N GLN A 20 3.05 18.29 15.85
CA GLN A 20 2.87 19.73 15.97
C GLN A 20 1.80 20.26 15.00
N PHE A 21 1.70 19.67 13.81
CA PHE A 21 0.60 19.99 12.89
C PHE A 21 -0.74 19.48 13.41
N VAL A 22 -0.81 18.22 13.84
CA VAL A 22 -2.05 17.62 14.38
C VAL A 22 -2.55 18.37 15.61
N GLU A 23 -1.65 18.85 16.48
CA GLU A 23 -2.01 19.65 17.66
C GLU A 23 -2.72 20.96 17.27
N LYS A 24 -2.31 21.59 16.17
CA LYS A 24 -2.97 22.80 15.64
C LYS A 24 -4.25 22.48 14.86
N PHE A 25 -4.27 21.35 14.17
CA PHE A 25 -5.38 20.92 13.31
C PHE A 25 -5.84 19.50 13.65
N PRO A 26 -6.48 19.29 14.82
CA PRO A 26 -6.75 17.94 15.35
C PRO A 26 -7.78 17.15 14.55
N HIS A 27 -8.46 17.80 13.59
CA HIS A 27 -9.42 17.18 12.69
C HIS A 27 -8.80 16.75 11.36
N TYR A 28 -7.50 16.98 11.15
CA TYR A 28 -6.75 16.57 9.96
C TYR A 28 -5.84 15.39 10.30
N PHE A 29 -5.61 14.52 9.31
CA PHE A 29 -4.42 13.67 9.29
C PHE A 29 -3.29 14.42 8.60
N ILE A 30 -2.06 14.02 8.91
CA ILE A 30 -0.87 14.41 8.15
C ILE A 30 0.10 13.24 8.12
N GLY A 31 0.76 13.03 7.00
CA GLY A 31 1.80 12.03 6.88
C GLY A 31 2.87 12.44 5.90
N SER A 32 3.86 11.57 5.76
CA SER A 32 4.94 11.74 4.80
C SER A 32 5.11 10.46 4.00
N ASN A 33 5.53 10.59 2.73
CA ASN A 33 6.00 9.44 1.98
C ASN A 33 7.29 8.89 2.61
N ALA A 34 7.77 7.74 2.15
CA ALA A 34 9.09 7.24 2.55
C ALA A 34 10.22 8.11 1.97
N ASP A 35 11.33 8.22 2.69
CA ASP A 35 12.56 8.93 2.30
C ASP A 35 13.50 8.08 1.40
N LEU A 36 12.98 7.01 0.81
CA LEU A 36 13.69 6.13 -0.12
C LEU A 36 12.97 6.09 -1.48
N PRO A 37 13.71 5.92 -2.59
CA PRO A 37 13.09 5.73 -3.91
C PRO A 37 12.26 4.43 -3.95
N ILE A 38 11.42 4.28 -4.98
CA ILE A 38 10.53 3.11 -5.24
C ILE A 38 9.36 2.98 -4.24
N VAL A 39 9.55 3.29 -2.97
CA VAL A 39 8.52 3.15 -1.92
C VAL A 39 7.69 4.42 -1.68
N GLY A 40 7.39 5.17 -2.75
CA GLY A 40 6.53 6.35 -2.71
C GLY A 40 7.25 7.71 -2.59
N GLY A 41 8.57 7.71 -2.41
CA GLY A 41 9.37 8.92 -2.52
C GLY A 41 9.51 9.37 -3.99
N SER A 42 8.83 10.44 -4.38
CA SER A 42 8.96 11.07 -5.70
C SER A 42 9.77 12.37 -5.67
N ILE A 43 9.74 13.09 -4.54
CA ILE A 43 10.52 14.30 -4.29
C ILE A 43 11.41 14.06 -3.08
N LEU A 44 12.63 13.60 -3.31
CA LEU A 44 13.60 13.31 -2.24
C LEU A 44 14.47 14.52 -1.88
N SER A 45 14.31 15.64 -2.59
CA SER A 45 15.10 16.86 -2.42
C SER A 45 14.66 17.75 -1.25
N HIS A 46 13.46 17.54 -0.72
CA HIS A 46 12.93 18.31 0.40
C HIS A 46 11.88 17.54 1.20
N ASP A 47 11.87 17.79 2.52
CA ASP A 47 10.81 17.32 3.41
C ASP A 47 9.46 17.88 2.93
N HIS A 48 8.51 17.00 2.63
CA HIS A 48 7.15 17.39 2.31
C HIS A 48 6.17 16.45 2.99
N PHE A 49 5.01 17.00 3.31
CA PHE A 49 3.94 16.31 4.00
C PHE A 49 2.66 16.42 3.20
N GLN A 50 1.80 15.42 3.30
CA GLN A 50 0.46 15.47 2.75
C GLN A 50 -0.53 15.26 3.89
N GLY A 51 -1.60 16.04 3.90
CA GLY A 51 -2.60 16.00 4.94
C GLY A 51 -3.97 16.42 4.42
N GLY A 52 -5.01 16.11 5.18
CA GLY A 52 -6.39 16.36 4.78
C GLY A 52 -7.38 15.91 5.84
N ARG A 53 -8.67 16.05 5.53
CA ARG A 53 -9.79 15.68 6.42
C ARG A 53 -10.54 14.41 5.97
N HIS A 54 -10.05 13.75 4.93
CA HIS A 54 -10.67 12.53 4.42
C HIS A 54 -10.37 11.36 5.38
N VAL A 55 -11.40 10.58 5.70
CA VAL A 55 -11.26 9.36 6.50
C VAL A 55 -10.96 8.19 5.57
N PHE A 56 -9.74 7.68 5.62
CA PHE A 56 -9.29 6.61 4.74
C PHE A 56 -9.64 5.21 5.29
N PRO A 57 -9.77 4.19 4.41
CA PRO A 57 -10.00 2.81 4.84
C PRO A 57 -9.04 2.32 5.93
N MET A 58 -7.73 2.51 5.78
CA MET A 58 -6.72 2.10 6.77
C MET A 58 -6.92 2.76 8.14
N GLU A 59 -7.42 3.99 8.18
CA GLU A 59 -7.71 4.69 9.44
C GLU A 59 -8.81 3.99 10.25
N THR A 60 -9.78 3.39 9.57
CA THR A 60 -10.90 2.69 10.18
C THR A 60 -10.64 1.19 10.38
N ALA A 61 -9.56 0.68 9.80
CA ALA A 61 -9.17 -0.71 9.91
C ALA A 61 -8.97 -1.10 11.38
N LYS A 62 -9.43 -2.32 11.71
CA LYS A 62 -9.32 -2.89 13.06
C LYS A 62 -7.87 -3.28 13.34
N ILE A 63 -7.53 -3.38 14.61
CA ILE A 63 -6.29 -4.03 15.04
C ILE A 63 -6.46 -5.55 14.88
N LYS A 64 -5.57 -6.17 14.11
CA LYS A 64 -5.49 -7.64 13.93
C LYS A 64 -4.93 -8.30 15.19
N GLU A 65 -3.88 -7.72 15.76
CA GLU A 65 -3.18 -8.26 16.93
C GLU A 65 -2.71 -7.10 17.80
N LYS A 66 -3.01 -7.15 19.11
CA LYS A 66 -2.46 -6.20 20.08
C LYS A 66 -1.01 -6.57 20.37
N ILE A 67 -0.15 -5.57 20.48
CA ILE A 67 1.27 -5.76 20.79
C ILE A 67 1.68 -4.77 21.88
N GLU A 68 2.79 -5.05 22.55
CA GLU A 68 3.33 -4.21 23.61
C GLU A 68 4.82 -3.94 23.37
N PHE A 69 5.26 -2.74 23.74
CA PHE A 69 6.65 -2.34 23.67
C PHE A 69 7.21 -2.11 25.07
N LYS A 70 8.31 -2.80 25.40
CA LYS A 70 8.97 -2.71 26.71
C LYS A 70 9.41 -1.27 26.99
N GLY A 71 9.00 -0.74 28.14
CA GLY A 71 9.21 0.65 28.55
C GLY A 71 8.21 1.65 27.95
N TYR A 72 7.15 1.16 27.30
CA TYR A 72 6.06 1.93 26.69
C TYR A 72 4.69 1.31 27.00
N GLU A 73 4.54 0.77 28.21
CA GLU A 73 3.31 0.12 28.69
C GLU A 73 2.12 1.10 28.76
N ASP A 74 2.38 2.40 28.75
CA ASP A 74 1.41 3.49 28.66
C ASP A 74 0.86 3.75 27.25
N VAL A 75 1.48 3.17 26.21
CA VAL A 75 1.09 3.36 24.81
C VAL A 75 0.26 2.17 24.33
N GLU A 76 -0.92 2.44 23.76
CA GLU A 76 -1.69 1.40 23.06
C GLU A 76 -1.01 1.09 21.74
N ALA A 77 -0.67 -0.19 21.47
CA ALA A 77 -0.06 -0.59 20.22
C ALA A 77 -0.74 -1.82 19.58
N GLY A 78 -0.72 -1.89 18.25
CA GLY A 78 -1.30 -3.01 17.52
C GLY A 78 -0.84 -3.11 16.08
N ILE A 79 -0.86 -4.33 15.55
CA ILE A 79 -0.74 -4.61 14.12
C ILE A 79 -2.11 -4.35 13.48
N VAL A 80 -2.16 -3.47 12.49
CA VAL A 80 -3.43 -3.16 11.79
C VAL A 80 -3.81 -4.31 10.88
N ASN A 81 -5.10 -4.64 10.81
CA ASN A 81 -5.64 -5.57 9.81
C ASN A 81 -5.67 -4.88 8.44
N TRP A 82 -4.50 -4.82 7.80
CA TRP A 82 -4.27 -4.13 6.55
C TRP A 82 -3.31 -4.96 5.67
N PRO A 83 -3.39 -4.87 4.33
CA PRO A 83 -2.50 -5.61 3.43
C PRO A 83 -1.02 -5.33 3.65
N MET A 84 -0.68 -4.09 3.99
CA MET A 84 0.69 -3.67 4.31
C MET A 84 1.02 -3.88 5.80
N SER A 85 2.32 -3.96 6.11
CA SER A 85 2.81 -4.11 7.48
C SER A 85 2.75 -2.79 8.24
N VAL A 86 1.68 -2.59 9.02
CA VAL A 86 1.42 -1.35 9.75
C VAL A 86 1.40 -1.59 11.25
N ILE A 87 2.19 -0.79 11.97
CA ILE A 87 2.12 -0.66 13.42
C ILE A 87 1.34 0.62 13.74
N ARG A 88 0.21 0.48 14.44
CA ARG A 88 -0.54 1.61 14.99
C ARG A 88 -0.19 1.79 16.46
N ILE A 89 0.16 3.00 16.86
CA ILE A 89 0.39 3.39 18.25
C ILE A 89 -0.49 4.57 18.64
N ARG A 90 -1.02 4.58 19.87
CA ARG A 90 -1.91 5.63 20.39
C ARG A 90 -1.58 5.97 21.83
N GLY A 91 -1.55 7.26 22.17
CA GLY A 91 -1.10 7.73 23.49
C GLY A 91 -0.78 9.21 23.50
N GLU A 92 0.11 9.60 24.43
CA GLU A 92 0.61 10.96 24.55
C GLU A 92 1.66 11.28 23.49
N LYS A 93 1.64 12.51 22.96
CA LYS A 93 2.45 12.97 21.83
C LYS A 93 3.93 12.60 21.97
N ASP A 94 4.55 12.96 23.08
CA ASP A 94 6.00 12.80 23.28
C ASP A 94 6.40 11.32 23.36
N ARG A 95 5.53 10.49 23.97
CA ARG A 95 5.70 9.03 24.05
C ARG A 95 5.60 8.38 22.68
N LEU A 96 4.69 8.85 21.83
CA LEU A 96 4.57 8.36 20.46
C LEU A 96 5.77 8.74 19.60
N VAL A 97 6.35 9.94 19.79
CA VAL A 97 7.59 10.34 19.10
C VAL A 97 8.75 9.42 19.49
N GLU A 98 8.97 9.22 20.79
CA GLU A 98 10.03 8.34 21.31
C GLU A 98 9.89 6.90 20.80
N LEU A 99 8.68 6.34 20.87
CA LEU A 99 8.44 4.99 20.40
C LEU A 99 8.58 4.87 18.87
N SER A 100 8.12 5.87 18.12
CA SER A 100 8.29 5.88 16.65
C SER A 100 9.76 5.88 16.25
N GLU A 101 10.59 6.68 16.93
CA GLU A 101 12.04 6.70 16.73
C GLU A 101 12.68 5.36 17.08
N LYS A 102 12.29 4.75 18.21
CA LYS A 102 12.78 3.42 18.60
C LYS A 102 12.44 2.36 17.54
N ILE A 103 11.20 2.34 17.04
CA ILE A 103 10.76 1.42 15.99
C ILE A 103 11.52 1.66 14.69
N LEU A 104 11.64 2.93 14.26
CA LEU A 104 12.36 3.32 13.05
C LEU A 104 13.82 2.85 13.11
N ASN A 105 14.53 3.20 14.18
CA ASN A 105 15.95 2.85 14.34
C ASN A 105 16.15 1.34 14.30
N LYS A 106 15.30 0.57 14.99
CA LYS A 106 15.39 -0.90 14.94
C LYS A 106 15.06 -1.43 13.54
N TRP A 107 14.06 -0.87 12.86
CA TRP A 107 13.65 -1.28 11.52
C TRP A 107 14.74 -1.01 10.49
N THR A 108 15.37 0.16 10.53
CA THR A 108 16.42 0.58 9.61
C THR A 108 17.58 -0.42 9.54
N ASP A 109 17.88 -1.13 10.63
CA ASP A 109 18.95 -2.14 10.69
C ASP A 109 18.45 -3.59 10.74
N TYR A 110 17.12 -3.81 10.62
CA TYR A 110 16.54 -5.14 10.75
C TYR A 110 16.64 -5.96 9.45
N ASN A 111 17.11 -7.19 9.58
CA ASN A 111 17.13 -8.17 8.50
C ASN A 111 16.24 -9.37 8.83
N ALA A 112 15.54 -9.88 7.81
CA ALA A 112 14.86 -11.17 7.83
C ALA A 112 15.03 -11.82 6.46
N GLU A 113 16.19 -12.44 6.23
CA GLU A 113 16.62 -13.00 4.93
C GLU A 113 15.62 -14.00 4.35
N LYS A 114 14.98 -14.82 5.20
CA LYS A 114 13.95 -15.78 4.78
C LYS A 114 12.69 -15.13 4.19
N LEU A 115 12.52 -13.82 4.39
CA LEU A 115 11.40 -13.01 3.90
C LEU A 115 11.87 -11.97 2.88
N ASP A 116 13.11 -12.11 2.36
CA ASP A 116 13.74 -11.15 1.45
C ASP A 116 13.87 -9.71 2.01
N ILE A 117 13.84 -9.57 3.34
CA ILE A 117 14.04 -8.29 4.00
C ILE A 117 15.52 -8.13 4.33
N TYR A 118 16.20 -7.29 3.55
CA TYR A 118 17.56 -6.84 3.84
C TYR A 118 17.52 -5.33 4.11
N SER A 119 18.03 -4.95 5.27
CA SER A 119 18.18 -3.55 5.68
C SER A 119 19.16 -2.79 4.80
N HIS A 120 20.25 -3.45 4.39
CA HIS A 120 21.32 -2.86 3.60
C HIS A 120 21.89 -3.83 2.58
N THR A 121 22.18 -3.34 1.37
CA THR A 121 23.01 -4.06 0.40
C THR A 121 24.03 -3.10 -0.20
N LYS A 122 25.30 -3.53 -0.35
CA LYS A 122 26.41 -2.70 -0.88
C LYS A 122 26.55 -1.32 -0.20
N GLY A 123 26.18 -1.21 1.08
CA GLY A 123 26.21 0.04 1.84
C GLY A 123 24.98 0.95 1.65
N GLU A 124 24.04 0.60 0.78
CA GLU A 124 22.78 1.33 0.60
C GLU A 124 21.72 0.81 1.57
N ARG A 125 20.98 1.73 2.22
CA ARG A 125 19.86 1.43 3.11
C ARG A 125 18.58 1.18 2.30
N HIS A 126 17.83 0.15 2.69
CA HIS A 126 16.56 -0.22 2.06
C HIS A 126 15.34 -0.07 2.96
N ASN A 127 15.51 -0.12 4.28
CA ASN A 127 14.40 -0.03 5.23
C ASN A 127 14.07 1.42 5.62
N THR A 128 12.77 1.75 5.62
CA THR A 128 12.23 3.03 6.13
C THR A 128 10.76 2.87 6.51
N VAL A 129 10.09 3.95 6.91
CA VAL A 129 8.66 3.97 7.23
C VAL A 129 7.91 5.08 6.49
N THR A 130 6.63 4.89 6.27
CA THR A 130 5.68 5.95 5.91
C THR A 130 4.88 6.29 7.17
N PRO A 131 5.17 7.42 7.85
CA PRO A 131 4.45 7.81 9.06
C PRO A 131 3.18 8.60 8.74
N ILE A 132 2.09 8.29 9.45
CA ILE A 132 0.81 9.02 9.37
C ILE A 132 0.32 9.33 10.77
N ALA A 133 0.25 10.61 11.11
CA ALA A 133 -0.23 11.11 12.39
C ALA A 133 -1.66 11.68 12.28
N ARG A 134 -2.43 11.50 13.35
CA ARG A 134 -3.77 12.09 13.52
C ARG A 134 -4.16 12.17 15.00
N PHE A 135 -5.20 12.92 15.32
CA PHE A 135 -5.83 12.91 16.65
C PHE A 135 -7.20 12.26 16.53
N LYS A 136 -7.46 11.21 17.33
CA LYS A 136 -8.66 10.40 17.19
C LYS A 136 -9.12 9.86 18.52
N LYS A 137 -10.41 10.09 18.83
CA LYS A 137 -11.07 9.63 20.07
C LYS A 137 -10.28 10.02 21.32
N GLY A 138 -9.85 11.28 21.40
CA GLY A 138 -9.18 11.85 22.57
C GLY A 138 -7.71 11.47 22.74
N LYS A 139 -7.08 10.80 21.76
CA LYS A 139 -5.66 10.43 21.79
C LYS A 139 -4.96 10.80 20.50
N TYR A 140 -3.66 11.07 20.58
CA TYR A 140 -2.80 11.08 19.41
C TYR A 140 -2.61 9.65 18.90
N GLU A 141 -2.46 9.50 17.59
CA GLU A 141 -2.28 8.24 16.89
C GLU A 141 -1.22 8.38 15.80
N MET A 142 -0.32 7.41 15.70
CA MET A 142 0.64 7.27 14.61
C MET A 142 0.50 5.88 13.99
N ASP A 143 0.33 5.85 12.67
CA ASP A 143 0.54 4.64 11.86
C ASP A 143 1.95 4.68 11.27
N LEU A 144 2.75 3.65 11.56
CA LEU A 144 4.06 3.41 10.98
C LEU A 144 3.94 2.26 9.99
N VAL A 145 3.89 2.60 8.70
CA VAL A 145 3.88 1.59 7.64
C VAL A 145 5.32 1.25 7.29
N LEU A 146 5.73 0.00 7.54
CA LEU A 146 7.08 -0.46 7.24
C LEU A 146 7.28 -0.60 5.73
N ARG A 147 8.37 -0.04 5.21
CA ARG A 147 8.71 -0.03 3.78
C ARG A 147 10.12 -0.59 3.57
N ASN A 148 10.31 -1.23 2.43
CA ASN A 148 11.61 -1.67 1.96
C ASN A 148 11.70 -1.49 0.42
N ASN A 149 12.78 -0.90 -0.09
CA ASN A 149 12.92 -0.61 -1.53
C ASN A 149 13.85 -1.56 -2.29
N LEU A 150 14.22 -2.70 -1.69
CA LEU A 150 15.13 -3.67 -2.28
C LEU A 150 14.54 -4.22 -3.58
N THR A 151 15.40 -4.36 -4.59
CA THR A 151 15.09 -4.96 -5.89
C THR A 151 15.86 -6.27 -6.07
N ASN A 152 15.37 -7.16 -6.91
CA ASN A 152 16.14 -8.32 -7.38
C ASN A 152 15.88 -8.58 -8.88
N SER A 153 16.47 -9.64 -9.43
CA SER A 153 16.31 -9.98 -10.86
C SER A 153 14.88 -10.38 -11.24
N VAL A 154 14.10 -10.89 -10.30
CA VAL A 154 12.69 -11.28 -10.50
C VAL A 154 11.78 -10.05 -10.41
N HIS A 155 12.05 -9.15 -9.47
CA HIS A 155 11.31 -7.92 -9.21
C HIS A 155 12.24 -6.70 -9.37
N PRO A 156 12.54 -6.29 -10.62
CA PRO A 156 13.45 -5.19 -10.89
C PRO A 156 12.90 -3.83 -10.44
N LEU A 157 11.58 -3.72 -10.26
CA LEU A 157 10.93 -2.52 -9.71
C LEU A 157 10.78 -2.54 -8.19
N GLY A 158 11.23 -3.59 -7.52
CA GLY A 158 11.17 -3.73 -6.07
C GLY A 158 10.44 -5.00 -5.64
N ILE A 159 11.00 -5.71 -4.66
CA ILE A 159 10.40 -6.90 -4.05
C ILE A 159 9.10 -6.52 -3.33
N PHE A 160 9.07 -5.32 -2.73
CA PHE A 160 7.93 -4.78 -1.98
C PHE A 160 7.26 -3.60 -2.70
N HIS A 161 6.92 -3.82 -3.96
CA HIS A 161 6.33 -2.87 -4.90
C HIS A 161 5.32 -3.63 -5.79
N PRO A 162 4.34 -2.99 -6.48
CA PRO A 162 3.48 -3.69 -7.43
C PRO A 162 4.24 -4.65 -8.36
N HIS A 163 3.84 -5.92 -8.38
CA HIS A 163 4.44 -6.95 -9.23
C HIS A 163 3.88 -6.93 -10.65
N GLU A 164 4.61 -7.57 -11.58
CA GLU A 164 4.39 -7.46 -13.03
C GLU A 164 2.97 -7.84 -13.45
N GLU A 165 2.38 -8.84 -12.79
CA GLU A 165 1.01 -9.31 -13.02
C GLU A 165 -0.07 -8.25 -12.79
N HIS A 166 0.27 -7.14 -12.12
CA HIS A 166 -0.67 -6.06 -11.80
C HIS A 166 -0.37 -4.77 -12.55
N HIS A 167 0.72 -4.71 -13.33
CA HIS A 167 1.18 -3.48 -14.02
C HIS A 167 0.21 -2.98 -15.09
N ASN A 168 -0.67 -3.85 -15.60
CA ASN A 168 -1.75 -3.42 -16.48
C ASN A 168 -2.69 -2.43 -15.78
N ILE A 169 -2.91 -2.57 -14.47
CA ILE A 169 -3.71 -1.67 -13.64
C ILE A 169 -2.84 -0.65 -12.91
N LYS A 170 -1.84 -1.08 -12.14
CA LYS A 170 -1.02 -0.21 -11.31
C LYS A 170 0.44 -0.64 -11.36
N LYS A 171 1.28 0.20 -11.95
CA LYS A 171 2.73 -0.01 -12.07
C LYS A 171 3.53 1.02 -11.26
N GLU A 172 2.94 2.18 -10.99
CA GLU A 172 3.63 3.28 -10.34
C GLU A 172 3.79 3.03 -8.84
N ASN A 173 4.74 3.75 -8.23
CA ASN A 173 5.00 3.70 -6.79
C ASN A 173 3.72 3.94 -5.98
N ILE A 174 3.61 3.27 -4.83
CA ILE A 174 2.53 3.43 -3.86
C ILE A 174 2.88 4.53 -2.86
N GLY A 175 2.25 5.69 -3.01
CA GLY A 175 2.38 6.85 -2.13
C GLY A 175 1.43 6.83 -0.93
N LEU A 176 1.50 7.88 -0.11
CA LEU A 176 0.82 7.98 1.18
C LEU A 176 -0.68 7.66 1.13
N ILE A 177 -1.45 8.29 0.24
CA ILE A 177 -2.90 8.09 0.19
C ILE A 177 -3.29 6.70 -0.34
N GLU A 178 -2.43 6.11 -1.18
CA GLU A 178 -2.60 4.76 -1.71
C GLU A 178 -2.33 3.71 -0.64
N VAL A 179 -1.26 3.90 0.16
CA VAL A 179 -1.00 3.13 1.39
C VAL A 179 -2.23 3.14 2.30
N MET A 180 -2.91 4.28 2.41
CA MET A 180 -4.10 4.44 3.25
C MET A 180 -5.38 3.83 2.64
N GLY A 181 -5.35 3.39 1.38
CA GLY A 181 -6.44 2.67 0.71
C GLY A 181 -7.18 3.45 -0.37
N LEU A 182 -6.69 4.61 -0.79
CA LEU A 182 -7.26 5.34 -1.94
C LEU A 182 -6.38 5.15 -3.18
N ALA A 183 -6.84 4.31 -4.11
CA ALA A 183 -6.13 4.04 -5.35
C ALA A 183 -6.06 5.28 -6.25
N VAL A 184 -4.86 5.71 -6.62
CA VAL A 184 -4.63 6.70 -7.67
C VAL A 184 -4.15 5.96 -8.91
N LEU A 185 -5.03 5.87 -9.89
CA LEU A 185 -4.85 5.05 -11.08
C LEU A 185 -4.41 5.90 -12.28
N PRO A 186 -3.62 5.34 -13.21
CA PRO A 186 -3.27 6.01 -14.45
C PRO A 186 -4.49 6.50 -15.24
N GLY A 187 -4.43 7.73 -15.77
CA GLY A 187 -5.54 8.33 -16.53
C GLY A 187 -5.97 7.49 -17.74
N ARG A 188 -5.05 6.75 -18.36
CA ARG A 188 -5.32 5.82 -19.47
C ARG A 188 -6.38 4.77 -19.14
N LEU A 189 -6.46 4.32 -17.88
CA LEU A 189 -7.39 3.27 -17.47
C LEU A 189 -8.84 3.70 -17.65
N LYS A 190 -9.13 5.00 -17.60
CA LYS A 190 -10.50 5.49 -17.85
C LYS A 190 -10.99 5.09 -19.24
N GLN A 191 -10.14 5.23 -20.26
CA GLN A 191 -10.48 4.86 -21.63
C GLN A 191 -10.43 3.34 -21.81
N GLU A 192 -9.32 2.71 -21.40
CA GLU A 192 -9.11 1.26 -21.54
C GLU A 192 -10.25 0.45 -20.89
N MET A 193 -10.70 0.84 -19.69
CA MET A 193 -11.81 0.16 -19.00
C MET A 193 -13.16 0.43 -19.67
N SER A 194 -13.36 1.61 -20.24
CA SER A 194 -14.58 1.90 -21.01
C SER A 194 -14.64 1.06 -22.29
N GLU A 195 -13.52 0.85 -22.97
CA GLU A 195 -13.45 0.00 -24.16
C GLU A 195 -13.68 -1.47 -23.80
N ILE A 196 -13.06 -1.96 -22.72
CA ILE A 196 -13.32 -3.33 -22.20
C ILE A 196 -14.80 -3.51 -21.87
N ARG A 197 -15.43 -2.53 -21.19
CA ARG A 197 -16.87 -2.60 -20.87
C ARG A 197 -17.71 -2.75 -22.14
N ASN A 198 -17.50 -1.86 -23.11
CA ASN A 198 -18.26 -1.88 -24.36
C ASN A 198 -18.06 -3.20 -25.14
N LEU A 199 -16.83 -3.74 -25.10
CA LEU A 199 -16.52 -5.00 -25.75
C LEU A 199 -17.21 -6.19 -25.07
N LEU A 200 -17.22 -6.23 -23.73
CA LEU A 200 -17.95 -7.26 -22.97
C LEU A 200 -19.44 -7.23 -23.29
N GLU A 201 -20.06 -6.05 -23.29
CA GLU A 201 -21.48 -5.88 -23.64
C GLU A 201 -21.77 -6.33 -25.08
N LYS A 202 -20.93 -5.93 -26.04
CA LYS A 202 -21.05 -6.33 -27.46
C LYS A 202 -20.92 -7.84 -27.63
N VAL A 203 -19.94 -8.47 -26.98
CA VAL A 203 -19.72 -9.93 -27.07
C VAL A 203 -20.90 -10.69 -26.50
N ARG A 204 -21.48 -10.21 -25.40
CA ARG A 204 -22.66 -10.83 -24.78
C ARG A 204 -23.89 -10.88 -25.68
N GLU A 205 -24.02 -9.95 -26.62
CA GLU A 205 -25.13 -9.93 -27.57
C GLU A 205 -24.96 -10.90 -28.74
N THR A 206 -23.77 -11.46 -28.93
CA THR A 206 -23.48 -12.38 -30.04
C THR A 206 -24.17 -13.74 -29.85
N PRO A 207 -24.57 -14.42 -30.95
CA PRO A 207 -25.15 -15.76 -30.86
C PRO A 207 -24.22 -16.77 -30.16
N GLU A 208 -22.92 -16.68 -30.44
CA GLU A 208 -21.88 -17.54 -29.86
C GLU A 208 -21.84 -17.43 -28.33
N PHE A 209 -21.89 -16.21 -27.77
CA PHE A 209 -21.96 -16.01 -26.33
C PHE A 209 -23.28 -16.54 -25.76
N LYS A 210 -24.41 -16.31 -26.43
CA LYS A 210 -25.73 -16.80 -25.98
C LYS A 210 -25.81 -18.33 -25.94
N GLU A 211 -25.04 -19.01 -26.79
CA GLU A 211 -24.94 -20.47 -26.82
C GLU A 211 -23.92 -21.02 -25.80
N THR A 212 -22.74 -20.40 -25.67
CA THR A 212 -21.60 -20.97 -24.94
C THR A 212 -21.29 -20.29 -23.60
N GLY A 213 -21.70 -19.03 -23.41
CA GLY A 213 -21.28 -18.17 -22.30
C GLY A 213 -19.79 -17.80 -22.33
N SER A 214 -19.12 -17.93 -23.48
CA SER A 214 -17.67 -17.75 -23.61
C SER A 214 -17.26 -16.33 -24.01
N TYR A 215 -16.26 -15.79 -23.33
CA TYR A 215 -15.65 -14.49 -23.66
C TYR A 215 -14.45 -14.60 -24.62
N GLU A 216 -14.19 -15.75 -25.26
CA GLU A 216 -13.03 -15.92 -26.15
C GLU A 216 -12.96 -14.88 -27.28
N LYS A 217 -14.11 -14.50 -27.84
CA LYS A 217 -14.18 -13.41 -28.82
C LYS A 217 -13.71 -12.06 -28.25
N CYS A 218 -14.03 -11.77 -26.99
CA CYS A 218 -13.55 -10.57 -26.30
C CYS A 218 -12.03 -10.58 -26.22
N TYR A 219 -11.43 -11.69 -25.81
CA TYR A 219 -9.98 -11.79 -25.68
C TYR A 219 -9.28 -11.69 -27.03
N SER A 220 -9.81 -12.35 -28.06
CA SER A 220 -9.29 -12.25 -29.42
C SER A 220 -9.33 -10.82 -29.95
N GLU A 221 -10.44 -10.08 -29.77
CA GLU A 221 -10.52 -8.67 -30.15
C GLU A 221 -9.51 -7.80 -29.36
N MET A 222 -9.30 -8.08 -28.07
CA MET A 222 -8.32 -7.36 -27.25
C MET A 222 -6.86 -7.65 -27.62
N GLU A 223 -6.52 -8.87 -28.05
CA GLU A 223 -5.16 -9.23 -28.47
C GLU A 223 -4.69 -8.46 -29.70
N HIS A 224 -5.62 -8.03 -30.56
CA HIS A 224 -5.35 -7.19 -31.73
C HIS A 224 -5.37 -5.68 -31.43
N ASN A 225 -5.61 -5.29 -30.16
CA ASN A 225 -5.58 -3.91 -29.71
C ASN A 225 -4.38 -3.69 -28.77
N GLU A 226 -3.44 -2.85 -29.20
CA GLU A 226 -2.20 -2.57 -28.46
C GLU A 226 -2.42 -2.03 -27.03
N GLU A 227 -3.51 -1.29 -26.80
CA GLU A 227 -3.85 -0.74 -25.49
C GLU A 227 -4.50 -1.79 -24.58
N LEU A 228 -5.31 -2.68 -25.15
CA LEU A 228 -6.11 -3.66 -24.40
C LEU A 228 -5.42 -5.01 -24.19
N LYS A 229 -4.49 -5.40 -25.06
CA LYS A 229 -3.83 -6.73 -25.00
C LYS A 229 -3.22 -7.05 -23.64
N LYS A 230 -2.67 -6.05 -22.95
CA LYS A 230 -2.08 -6.19 -21.60
C LYS A 230 -3.11 -6.53 -20.51
N HIS A 231 -4.40 -6.33 -20.78
CA HIS A 231 -5.49 -6.66 -19.86
C HIS A 231 -6.07 -8.05 -20.09
N VAL A 232 -5.70 -8.78 -21.15
CA VAL A 232 -6.31 -10.07 -21.49
C VAL A 232 -6.16 -11.09 -20.37
N LYS A 233 -4.93 -11.31 -19.88
CA LYS A 233 -4.68 -12.26 -18.77
C LYS A 233 -5.43 -11.87 -17.50
N TRP A 234 -5.46 -10.57 -17.20
CA TRP A 234 -6.17 -10.02 -16.06
C TRP A 234 -7.69 -10.23 -16.15
N LEU A 235 -8.27 -9.93 -17.31
CA LEU A 235 -9.70 -10.09 -17.55
C LEU A 235 -10.11 -11.57 -17.52
N LYS A 236 -9.31 -12.45 -18.15
CA LYS A 236 -9.48 -13.92 -18.09
C LYS A 236 -9.53 -14.41 -16.64
N TYR A 237 -8.59 -13.98 -15.81
CA TYR A 237 -8.57 -14.34 -14.39
C TYR A 237 -9.91 -14.01 -13.71
N TYR A 238 -10.41 -12.77 -13.89
CA TYR A 238 -11.64 -12.31 -13.25
C TYR A 238 -12.94 -12.90 -13.81
N LEU A 239 -12.97 -13.28 -15.09
CA LEU A 239 -14.15 -13.86 -15.74
C LEU A 239 -14.24 -15.38 -15.63
N GLU A 240 -13.12 -16.09 -15.49
CA GLU A 240 -13.12 -17.57 -15.58
C GLU A 240 -12.82 -18.24 -14.25
N THR A 241 -11.92 -17.65 -13.46
CA THR A 241 -11.38 -18.29 -12.25
C THR A 241 -11.82 -17.58 -10.96
N HIS A 242 -12.42 -16.39 -11.10
CA HIS A 242 -12.78 -15.56 -9.97
C HIS A 242 -14.28 -15.56 -9.68
N LYS A 243 -14.62 -15.23 -8.42
CA LYS A 243 -16.01 -15.13 -7.93
C LYS A 243 -16.80 -13.97 -8.57
N LEU A 244 -16.13 -13.08 -9.29
CA LEU A 244 -16.75 -11.90 -9.90
C LEU A 244 -17.39 -12.19 -11.28
N LYS A 245 -17.28 -13.41 -11.83
CA LYS A 245 -17.88 -13.76 -13.12
C LYS A 245 -19.37 -13.37 -13.22
N GLN A 246 -20.16 -13.75 -12.22
CA GLN A 246 -21.60 -13.48 -12.20
C GLN A 246 -21.91 -11.97 -12.20
N LEU A 247 -21.01 -11.17 -11.64
CA LEU A 247 -21.15 -9.73 -11.63
C LEU A 247 -20.96 -9.13 -13.02
N ALA A 248 -20.08 -9.70 -13.85
CA ALA A 248 -19.87 -9.23 -15.23
C ALA A 248 -21.14 -9.31 -16.07
N GLU A 249 -21.99 -10.31 -15.80
CA GLU A 249 -23.26 -10.53 -16.48
C GLU A 249 -24.38 -9.60 -15.94
N ASN A 250 -24.36 -9.27 -14.66
CA ASN A 250 -25.41 -8.44 -14.06
C ASN A 250 -25.13 -6.93 -14.16
N ASP A 251 -23.89 -6.54 -13.91
CA ASP A 251 -23.43 -5.15 -13.87
C ASP A 251 -21.95 -5.09 -14.25
N THR A 252 -21.68 -4.86 -15.54
CA THR A 252 -20.32 -4.84 -16.09
C THR A 252 -19.48 -3.68 -15.51
N GLU A 253 -20.11 -2.56 -15.16
CA GLU A 253 -19.42 -1.43 -14.53
C GLU A 253 -18.98 -1.78 -13.11
N LEU A 254 -19.86 -2.39 -12.31
CA LEU A 254 -19.53 -2.84 -10.96
C LEU A 254 -18.51 -3.98 -11.00
N PHE A 255 -18.57 -4.87 -11.99
CA PHE A 255 -17.56 -5.89 -12.23
C PHE A 255 -16.17 -5.28 -12.43
N ILE A 256 -16.03 -4.33 -13.36
CA ILE A 256 -14.76 -3.65 -13.63
C ILE A 256 -14.23 -2.96 -12.38
N LYS A 257 -15.08 -2.21 -11.67
CA LYS A 257 -14.71 -1.56 -10.41
C LYS A 257 -14.23 -2.55 -9.35
N SER A 258 -14.92 -3.68 -9.21
CA SER A 258 -14.57 -4.71 -8.24
C SER A 258 -13.26 -5.40 -8.60
N ALA A 259 -13.06 -5.73 -9.88
CA ALA A 259 -11.82 -6.33 -10.37
C ALA A 259 -10.62 -5.39 -10.16
N ILE A 260 -10.78 -4.09 -10.44
CA ILE A 260 -9.75 -3.07 -10.17
C ILE A 260 -9.47 -2.96 -8.68
N GLY A 261 -10.52 -2.91 -7.84
CA GLY A 261 -10.38 -2.81 -6.39
C GLY A 261 -9.65 -4.00 -5.77
N GLU A 262 -9.98 -5.21 -6.19
CA GLU A 262 -9.27 -6.42 -5.76
C GLU A 262 -7.83 -6.46 -6.28
N THR A 263 -7.58 -6.02 -7.51
CA THR A 263 -6.21 -5.92 -8.05
C THR A 263 -5.39 -4.93 -7.23
N PHE A 264 -5.97 -3.78 -6.88
CA PHE A 264 -5.30 -2.81 -6.03
C PHE A 264 -5.03 -3.34 -4.61
N SER A 265 -5.94 -4.16 -4.06
CA SER A 265 -5.68 -4.86 -2.80
C SER A 265 -4.44 -5.75 -2.90
N LYS A 266 -4.32 -6.55 -3.96
CA LYS A 266 -3.13 -7.39 -4.20
C LYS A 266 -1.86 -6.56 -4.37
N VAL A 267 -1.93 -5.43 -5.07
CA VAL A 267 -0.80 -4.48 -5.15
C VAL A 267 -0.35 -3.97 -3.77
N LEU A 268 -1.28 -3.73 -2.84
CA LEU A 268 -0.92 -3.39 -1.47
C LEU A 268 -0.30 -4.58 -0.71
N GLU A 269 -0.73 -5.81 -0.99
CA GLU A 269 -0.12 -7.04 -0.45
C GLU A 269 1.32 -7.23 -0.98
N ASP A 270 1.57 -6.93 -2.25
CA ASP A 270 2.92 -6.90 -2.83
C ASP A 270 3.80 -5.89 -2.11
N CYS A 271 3.25 -4.74 -1.72
CA CYS A 271 3.98 -3.70 -1.00
C CYS A 271 4.23 -4.00 0.48
N GLY A 272 3.52 -4.98 1.07
CA GLY A 272 3.73 -5.39 2.46
C GLY A 272 5.07 -6.12 2.64
N VAL A 273 5.91 -5.67 3.58
CA VAL A 273 7.22 -6.29 3.87
C VAL A 273 7.07 -7.63 4.60
N PHE A 274 6.17 -7.69 5.58
CA PHE A 274 5.71 -8.93 6.19
C PHE A 274 4.40 -9.33 5.53
N LYS A 275 4.46 -10.35 4.67
CA LYS A 275 3.31 -10.86 3.92
C LYS A 275 2.20 -11.37 4.85
N ASN A 276 0.96 -11.31 4.40
CA ASN A 276 -0.20 -11.79 5.16
C ASN A 276 -0.33 -13.33 5.06
N ASN A 277 0.74 -14.02 5.44
CA ASN A 277 0.84 -15.47 5.52
C ASN A 277 1.56 -15.86 6.83
N GLU A 278 1.64 -17.16 7.11
CA GLU A 278 2.18 -17.65 8.40
C GLU A 278 3.62 -17.18 8.65
N ASP A 279 4.48 -17.20 7.63
CA ASP A 279 5.88 -16.79 7.74
C ASP A 279 6.03 -15.28 7.95
N GLY A 280 5.26 -14.48 7.22
CA GLY A 280 5.22 -13.03 7.40
C GLY A 280 4.69 -12.62 8.77
N GLU A 281 3.64 -13.27 9.28
CA GLU A 281 3.15 -13.03 10.64
C GLU A 281 4.17 -13.37 11.71
N LYS A 282 4.84 -14.53 11.60
CA LYS A 282 5.94 -14.92 12.50
C LYS A 282 7.10 -13.92 12.42
N GLY A 283 7.44 -13.48 11.20
CA GLY A 283 8.45 -12.46 10.95
C GLY A 283 8.13 -11.13 11.60
N PHE A 284 6.87 -10.67 11.49
CA PHE A 284 6.43 -9.41 12.07
C PHE A 284 6.50 -9.47 13.61
N ARG A 285 5.97 -10.55 14.22
CA ARG A 285 6.09 -10.77 15.68
C ARG A 285 7.56 -10.83 16.13
N LYS A 286 8.45 -11.45 15.33
CA LYS A 286 9.89 -11.47 15.61
C LYS A 286 10.49 -10.07 15.57
N PHE A 287 10.11 -9.24 14.60
CA PHE A 287 10.53 -7.84 14.55
C PHE A 287 10.06 -7.07 15.80
N ILE A 288 8.80 -7.21 16.20
CA ILE A 288 8.29 -6.58 17.44
C ILE A 288 9.11 -7.02 18.66
N LYS A 289 9.42 -8.32 18.78
CA LYS A 289 10.32 -8.82 19.83
C LYS A 289 11.70 -8.19 19.78
N LYS A 290 12.26 -7.97 18.59
CA LYS A 290 13.53 -7.26 18.41
C LYS A 290 13.48 -5.81 18.85
N VAL A 291 12.35 -5.11 18.71
CA VAL A 291 12.18 -3.75 19.25
C VAL A 291 12.19 -3.76 20.79
N ASN A 292 11.86 -4.89 21.42
CA ASN A 292 11.84 -5.03 22.89
C ASN A 292 13.17 -5.46 23.51
N GLU A 293 14.17 -5.79 22.69
CA GLU A 293 15.56 -6.00 23.10
C GLU A 293 16.28 -4.66 23.26
#